data_AF-A0A8D9UFK7-F1
#
_entry.id   AF-A0A8D9UFK7-F1
#
_cell.length_a   1.000
_cell.length_b   1.000
_cell.length_c   1.000
_cell.angle_alpha   90.00
_cell.angle_beta   90.00
_cell.angle_gamma   90.00
#
_symmetry.space_group_name_H-M   'P 1'
#
loop_
_entity.id
_entity.type
_entity.pdbx_description
1 polymer ?
#
loop_
_entity_poly.entity_id
_entity_poly.type
_entity_poly.pdbx_seq_one_letter_code
_entity_poly.pdbx_strand_id
1 'polypeptide(L)'
;MLHKKVITQTERNSEGESPESLFFLFNIGENQMAQFIQKGDIVDYTNSGEAAIEYGQLIVGKDKVFVAAEEIAPGATGGVHASGVFEMAAETTAAFAFGQKIYYDATNKVATATAETGTSTKTPNAYIGIAVEAKAESAATAKIKL
;
A
#
# COMPACT_ATOMS: atom_id res chain seq x y z
N MET A 1 70.20 25.49 8.36
CA MET A 1 70.32 24.02 8.56
C MET A 1 69.88 23.73 9.99
N LEU A 2 68.88 22.90 10.22
CA LEU A 2 68.93 21.88 11.27
C LEU A 2 67.79 20.87 11.04
N HIS A 3 68.17 19.60 11.19
CA HIS A 3 67.45 18.43 10.73
C HIS A 3 66.30 18.03 11.66
N LYS A 4 65.30 17.39 11.04
CA LYS A 4 64.11 16.74 11.63
C LYS A 4 64.39 15.99 12.94
N LYS A 5 63.47 16.14 13.91
CA LYS A 5 63.19 15.11 14.93
C LYS A 5 61.82 14.52 14.61
N VAL A 6 61.81 13.27 14.16
CA VAL A 6 60.59 12.47 14.02
C VAL A 6 60.14 12.12 15.43
N ILE A 7 58.96 12.58 15.84
CA ILE A 7 58.33 12.19 17.11
C ILE A 7 57.27 11.14 16.79
N THR A 8 57.50 9.93 17.29
CA THR A 8 56.58 8.79 17.26
C THR A 8 55.27 9.14 17.97
N GLN A 9 54.14 8.65 17.44
CA GLN A 9 52.76 9.02 17.81
C GLN A 9 52.35 8.85 19.29
N THR A 10 53.21 8.36 20.17
CA THR A 10 52.91 8.12 21.58
C THR A 10 52.70 9.41 22.40
N GLU A 11 53.13 10.58 21.92
CA GLU A 11 53.04 11.84 22.68
C GLU A 11 51.94 12.82 22.22
N ARG A 12 50.96 12.39 21.42
CA ARG A 12 49.80 13.25 21.06
C ARG A 12 48.59 13.14 21.99
N ASN A 13 48.73 12.42 23.11
CA ASN A 13 47.65 12.22 24.07
C ASN A 13 47.75 13.10 25.33
N SER A 14 48.42 14.26 25.25
CA SER A 14 48.33 15.25 26.32
C SER A 14 47.48 16.43 25.86
N GLU A 15 46.29 16.52 26.44
CA GLU A 15 45.28 17.58 26.29
C GLU A 15 44.30 17.37 25.13
N GLY A 16 43.21 16.64 25.39
CA GLY A 16 42.08 16.64 24.46
C GLY A 16 41.15 15.46 24.63
N GLU A 17 39.99 15.75 25.21
CA GLU A 17 38.72 15.03 25.05
C GLU A 17 38.62 13.58 25.57
N SER A 18 37.55 13.32 26.30
CA SER A 18 37.20 11.99 26.78
C SER A 18 36.99 11.01 25.60
N PRO A 19 37.29 9.71 25.76
CA PRO A 19 37.33 8.75 24.65
C PRO A 19 35.94 8.31 24.14
N GLU A 20 34.87 9.08 24.38
CA GLU A 20 33.50 8.74 23.97
C GLU A 20 33.14 9.28 22.57
N SER A 21 34.09 9.86 21.83
CA SER A 21 33.90 10.08 20.38
C SER A 21 34.07 8.78 19.60
N LEU A 22 33.31 7.75 20.02
CA LEU A 22 33.02 6.58 19.23
C LEU A 22 32.29 7.10 17.99
N PHE A 23 33.09 7.29 16.94
CA PHE A 23 32.70 7.61 15.59
C PHE A 23 31.35 6.95 15.30
N PHE A 24 30.28 7.74 15.29
CA PHE A 24 28.95 7.31 14.88
C PHE A 24 29.05 7.01 13.39
N LEU A 25 29.62 5.85 13.06
CA LEU A 25 29.42 5.19 11.79
C LEU A 25 27.91 4.97 11.73
N PHE A 26 27.22 5.95 11.16
CA PHE A 26 25.86 5.79 10.68
C PHE A 26 25.97 4.66 9.67
N ASN A 27 25.73 3.45 10.15
CA ASN A 27 25.69 2.24 9.35
C ASN A 27 24.44 2.43 8.48
N ILE A 28 24.59 3.05 7.31
CA ILE A 28 23.54 3.07 6.28
C ILE A 28 23.49 1.63 5.74
N GLY A 29 22.98 0.73 6.58
CA GLY A 29 22.80 -0.67 6.26
C GLY A 29 21.84 -0.78 5.09
N GLU A 30 22.40 -1.24 3.98
CA GLU A 30 21.71 -1.85 2.85
C GLU A 30 20.80 -0.96 2.00
N ASN A 31 21.28 -0.75 0.78
CA ASN A 31 20.63 -0.27 -0.45
C ASN A 31 19.10 -0.05 -0.38
N GLN A 32 18.68 1.12 0.12
CA GLN A 32 17.30 1.61 0.14
C GLN A 32 16.87 2.17 -1.24
N MET A 33 17.22 1.51 -2.34
CA MET A 33 16.87 1.98 -3.69
C MET A 33 15.76 1.12 -4.28
N ALA A 34 14.57 1.72 -4.41
CA ALA A 34 13.49 1.12 -5.17
C ALA A 34 13.80 1.19 -6.67
N GLN A 35 13.70 0.06 -7.37
CA GLN A 35 13.79 0.02 -8.83
C GLN A 35 12.38 0.15 -9.42
N PHE A 36 12.20 1.09 -10.36
CA PHE A 36 10.98 1.13 -11.15
C PHE A 36 10.94 -0.06 -12.10
N ILE A 37 9.91 -0.90 -11.95
CA ILE A 37 9.66 -2.05 -12.84
C ILE A 37 8.61 -1.67 -13.89
N GLN A 38 7.46 -1.19 -13.44
CA GLN A 38 6.34 -0.82 -14.29
C GLN A 38 5.41 0.17 -13.59
N LYS A 39 4.55 0.82 -14.38
CA LYS A 39 3.54 1.76 -13.86
C LYS A 39 2.56 1.10 -12.88
N GLY A 40 2.25 -0.19 -13.09
CA GLY A 40 1.41 -0.97 -12.19
C GLY A 40 -0.09 -0.64 -12.25
N ASP A 41 -0.57 -0.08 -13.37
CA ASP A 41 -2.01 0.13 -13.57
C ASP A 41 -2.78 -1.20 -13.62
N ILE A 42 -2.18 -2.19 -14.29
CA ILE A 42 -2.61 -3.59 -14.33
C ILE A 42 -1.44 -4.42 -13.81
N VAL A 43 -1.74 -5.42 -12.98
CA VAL A 43 -0.78 -6.39 -12.45
C VAL A 43 -1.31 -7.80 -12.64
N ASP A 44 -0.42 -8.78 -12.72
CA ASP A 44 -0.79 -10.18 -12.86
C ASP A 44 -1.28 -10.73 -11.52
N TYR A 45 -2.37 -11.49 -11.55
CA TYR A 45 -2.93 -12.19 -10.41
C TYR A 45 -3.29 -13.62 -10.78
N THR A 46 -2.83 -14.57 -9.97
CA THR A 46 -3.19 -15.98 -10.10
C THR A 46 -4.41 -16.30 -9.23
N ASN A 47 -5.47 -16.80 -9.85
CA ASN A 47 -6.66 -17.21 -9.12
C ASN A 47 -6.40 -18.54 -8.38
N SER A 48 -6.16 -18.48 -7.07
CA SER A 48 -5.99 -19.66 -6.23
C SER A 48 -7.31 -20.26 -5.72
N GLY A 49 -8.45 -19.69 -6.12
CA GLY A 49 -9.78 -20.17 -5.73
C GLY A 49 -10.29 -21.28 -6.65
N GLU A 50 -11.47 -21.80 -6.32
CA GLU A 50 -12.13 -22.89 -7.06
C GLU A 50 -13.12 -22.38 -8.12
N ALA A 51 -13.56 -21.13 -8.00
CA ALA A 51 -14.48 -20.49 -8.94
C ALA A 51 -13.73 -19.51 -9.86
N ALA A 52 -14.23 -19.35 -11.09
CA ALA A 52 -13.73 -18.32 -11.99
C ALA A 52 -14.01 -16.93 -11.41
N ILE A 53 -13.06 -16.02 -11.61
CA ILE A 53 -13.23 -14.59 -11.31
C ILE A 53 -13.70 -13.93 -12.60
N GLU A 54 -14.87 -13.31 -12.56
CA GLU A 54 -15.45 -12.65 -13.73
C GLU A 54 -14.82 -11.27 -13.97
N TYR A 55 -14.93 -10.77 -15.22
CA TYR A 55 -14.52 -9.41 -15.55
C TYR A 55 -15.20 -8.38 -14.63
N GLY A 56 -14.43 -7.43 -14.10
CA GLY A 56 -14.94 -6.39 -13.21
C GLY A 56 -15.20 -6.86 -11.77
N GLN A 57 -15.01 -8.15 -11.46
CA GLN A 57 -15.18 -8.64 -10.11
C GLN A 57 -14.10 -8.08 -9.18
N LEU A 58 -14.51 -7.77 -7.94
CA LEU A 58 -13.63 -7.29 -6.90
C LEU A 58 -12.84 -8.45 -6.29
N ILE A 59 -11.52 -8.29 -6.26
CA ILE A 59 -10.57 -9.24 -5.70
C ILE A 59 -10.00 -8.61 -4.43
N VAL A 60 -10.39 -9.16 -3.28
CA VAL A 60 -9.95 -8.65 -1.98
C VAL A 60 -8.58 -9.26 -1.66
N GLY A 61 -7.53 -8.45 -1.74
CA GLY A 61 -6.22 -8.79 -1.21
C GLY A 61 -6.16 -8.60 0.30
N LYS A 62 -4.94 -8.66 0.86
CA LYS A 62 -4.74 -8.50 2.32
C LYS A 62 -5.19 -7.12 2.83
N ASP A 63 -4.68 -6.06 2.21
CA ASP A 63 -4.90 -4.67 2.64
C ASP A 63 -5.53 -3.79 1.56
N LYS A 64 -5.67 -4.31 0.34
CA LYS A 64 -6.15 -3.58 -0.84
C LYS A 64 -7.09 -4.45 -1.67
N VAL A 65 -8.06 -3.83 -2.31
CA VAL A 65 -8.95 -4.45 -3.29
C VAL A 65 -8.50 -4.11 -4.73
N PHE A 66 -8.59 -5.09 -5.62
CA PHE A 66 -8.30 -5.00 -7.05
C PHE A 66 -9.57 -5.30 -7.85
N VAL A 67 -9.59 -4.92 -9.13
CA VAL A 67 -10.71 -5.23 -10.03
C VAL A 67 -10.20 -6.11 -11.16
N ALA A 68 -10.86 -7.23 -11.43
CA ALA A 68 -10.48 -8.11 -12.54
C ALA A 68 -10.58 -7.39 -13.89
N ALA A 69 -9.50 -7.42 -14.69
CA ALA A 69 -9.46 -6.82 -16.02
C ALA A 69 -9.92 -7.78 -17.12
N GLU A 70 -10.06 -9.07 -16.79
CA GLU A 70 -10.53 -10.15 -17.64
C GLU A 70 -11.14 -11.27 -16.77
N GLU A 71 -11.72 -12.28 -17.41
CA GLU A 71 -12.11 -13.50 -16.70
C GLU A 71 -10.87 -14.33 -16.35
N ILE A 72 -10.73 -14.73 -15.09
CA ILE A 72 -9.60 -15.52 -14.58
C ILE A 72 -10.10 -16.86 -14.05
N ALA A 73 -9.92 -17.91 -14.84
CA ALA A 73 -10.28 -19.28 -14.45
C ALA A 73 -9.48 -19.76 -13.22
N PRO A 74 -9.99 -20.76 -12.47
CA PRO A 74 -9.25 -21.38 -11.36
C PRO A 74 -7.86 -21.86 -11.78
N GLY A 75 -6.83 -21.46 -11.02
CA GLY A 75 -5.43 -21.79 -11.29
C GLY A 75 -4.78 -21.01 -12.45
N ALA A 76 -5.54 -20.19 -13.19
CA ALA A 76 -5.00 -19.35 -14.26
C ALA A 76 -4.46 -18.03 -13.69
N THR A 77 -3.59 -17.38 -14.47
CA THR A 77 -3.11 -16.02 -14.21
C THR A 77 -3.75 -15.09 -15.23
N GLY A 78 -4.29 -13.97 -14.74
CA GLY A 78 -4.84 -12.91 -15.57
C GLY A 78 -4.58 -11.53 -14.98
N GLY A 79 -4.90 -10.50 -15.75
CA GLY A 79 -4.70 -9.10 -15.38
C GLY A 79 -5.74 -8.59 -14.38
N VAL A 80 -5.29 -7.81 -13.40
CA VAL A 80 -6.15 -7.09 -12.46
C VAL A 80 -5.76 -5.62 -12.40
N HIS A 81 -6.75 -4.74 -12.40
CA HIS A 81 -6.57 -3.31 -12.20
C HIS A 81 -6.19 -3.02 -10.75
N ALA A 82 -4.99 -2.46 -10.56
CA ALA A 82 -4.53 -1.94 -9.28
C ALA A 82 -4.73 -0.42 -9.17
N SER A 83 -5.07 0.25 -10.28
CA SER A 83 -5.29 1.68 -10.39
C SER A 83 -6.39 1.95 -11.42
N GLY A 84 -7.23 2.95 -11.17
CA GLY A 84 -8.29 3.35 -12.11
C GLY A 84 -9.50 3.89 -11.36
N VAL A 85 -10.41 4.55 -12.06
CA VAL A 85 -11.68 5.00 -11.49
C VAL A 85 -12.76 4.04 -11.96
N PHE A 86 -13.46 3.43 -11.02
CA PHE A 86 -14.51 2.45 -11.28
C PHE A 86 -15.81 2.91 -10.62
N GLU A 87 -16.91 2.68 -11.30
CA GLU A 87 -18.24 2.81 -10.70
C GLU A 87 -18.57 1.50 -9.98
N MET A 88 -18.93 1.61 -8.70
CA MET A 88 -19.19 0.46 -7.83
C MET A 88 -20.51 0.64 -7.09
N ALA A 89 -21.18 -0.47 -6.79
CA ALA A 89 -22.32 -0.46 -5.88
C ALA A 89 -21.90 0.09 -4.51
N ALA A 90 -22.72 0.96 -3.91
CA ALA A 90 -22.40 1.67 -2.69
C ALA A 90 -23.60 1.69 -1.72
N GLU A 91 -23.32 1.74 -0.42
CA GLU A 91 -24.35 1.75 0.63
C GLU A 91 -25.30 2.95 0.48
N THR A 92 -26.61 2.72 0.49
CA THR A 92 -27.61 3.80 0.29
C THR A 92 -28.00 4.51 1.59
N THR A 93 -27.20 4.34 2.64
CA THR A 93 -27.43 4.86 4.00
C THR A 93 -26.38 5.88 4.42
N ALA A 94 -25.42 6.20 3.53
CA ALA A 94 -24.38 7.17 3.79
C ALA A 94 -24.00 7.93 2.51
N ALA A 95 -23.81 9.24 2.66
CA ALA A 95 -23.24 10.09 1.62
C ALA A 95 -21.71 10.00 1.63
N PHE A 96 -21.07 10.12 0.46
CA PHE A 96 -19.61 10.22 0.35
C PHE A 96 -19.19 11.62 -0.08
N ALA A 97 -18.08 12.10 0.48
CA ALA A 97 -17.42 13.32 0.06
C ALA A 97 -16.28 13.03 -0.94
N PHE A 98 -15.96 14.00 -1.79
CA PHE A 98 -14.77 13.93 -2.65
C PHE A 98 -13.50 13.67 -1.83
N GLY A 99 -12.68 12.72 -2.26
CA GLY A 99 -11.43 12.33 -1.61
C GLY A 99 -11.58 11.49 -0.34
N GLN A 100 -12.82 11.17 0.07
CA GLN A 100 -13.07 10.35 1.25
C GLN A 100 -12.55 8.93 1.03
N LYS A 101 -11.92 8.35 2.07
CA LYS A 101 -11.55 6.93 2.08
C LYS A 101 -12.80 6.06 2.04
N ILE A 102 -12.83 5.13 1.11
CA ILE A 102 -13.90 4.17 0.93
C ILE A 102 -13.35 2.76 1.12
N TYR A 103 -14.18 1.92 1.72
CA TYR A 103 -13.90 0.52 2.02
C TYR A 103 -14.92 -0.36 1.31
N TYR A 104 -14.58 -1.62 1.11
CA TYR A 104 -15.47 -2.64 0.57
C TYR A 104 -15.99 -3.51 1.71
N ASP A 105 -17.32 -3.52 1.87
CA ASP A 105 -18.02 -4.45 2.74
C ASP A 105 -18.26 -5.74 1.96
N ALA A 106 -17.47 -6.77 2.26
CA ALA A 106 -17.57 -8.06 1.59
C ALA A 106 -18.86 -8.84 1.94
N THR A 107 -19.53 -8.48 3.04
CA THR A 107 -20.78 -9.12 3.48
C THR A 107 -21.95 -8.60 2.66
N ASN A 108 -22.07 -7.27 2.54
CA ASN A 108 -23.14 -6.63 1.78
C ASN A 108 -22.77 -6.41 0.30
N LYS A 109 -21.51 -6.65 -0.08
CA LYS A 109 -20.95 -6.47 -1.43
C LYS A 109 -21.10 -5.05 -1.96
N VAL A 110 -20.88 -4.06 -1.10
CA VAL A 110 -21.00 -2.64 -1.44
C VAL A 110 -19.80 -1.84 -0.92
N ALA A 111 -19.53 -0.72 -1.58
CA ALA A 111 -18.65 0.31 -1.07
C ALA A 111 -19.29 1.05 0.11
N THR A 112 -18.52 1.28 1.17
CA THR A 112 -18.94 1.94 2.41
C THR A 112 -17.90 2.97 2.88
N ALA A 113 -18.39 4.03 3.51
CA ALA A 113 -17.57 5.01 4.23
C ALA A 113 -17.04 4.48 5.57
N THR A 114 -17.59 3.35 6.05
CA THR A 114 -17.29 2.81 7.37
C THR A 114 -16.00 1.99 7.33
N ALA A 115 -14.97 2.55 7.97
CA ALA A 115 -13.79 1.78 8.33
C ALA A 115 -14.18 0.80 9.44
N GLU A 116 -14.10 -0.50 9.16
CA GLU A 116 -14.40 -1.52 10.15
C GLU A 116 -13.14 -2.31 10.48
N THR A 117 -12.76 -2.28 11.75
CA THR A 117 -11.67 -3.11 12.25
C THR A 117 -12.26 -4.49 12.54
N GLY A 118 -11.65 -5.52 11.96
CA GLY A 118 -12.10 -6.90 12.11
C GLY A 118 -12.08 -7.32 13.57
N THR A 119 -13.05 -8.13 13.96
CA THR A 119 -13.10 -8.81 15.25
C THR A 119 -13.08 -10.32 15.03
N SER A 120 -13.00 -11.11 16.10
CA SER A 120 -13.08 -12.58 16.00
C SER A 120 -14.39 -13.07 15.35
N THR A 121 -15.42 -12.23 15.26
CA THR A 121 -16.74 -12.59 14.73
C THR A 121 -17.11 -11.83 13.45
N LYS A 122 -16.28 -10.88 13.01
CA LYS A 122 -16.59 -10.02 11.86
C LYS A 122 -15.36 -9.69 11.03
N THR A 123 -15.46 -9.95 9.74
CA THR A 123 -14.44 -9.61 8.74
C THR A 123 -14.30 -8.08 8.63
N PRO A 124 -13.07 -7.53 8.62
CA PRO A 124 -12.85 -6.10 8.38
C PRO A 124 -13.32 -5.69 6.98
N ASN A 125 -13.76 -4.44 6.84
CA ASN A 125 -13.99 -3.86 5.52
C ASN A 125 -12.63 -3.53 4.87
N ALA A 126 -12.40 -4.01 3.66
CA ALA A 126 -11.13 -3.86 2.97
C ALA A 126 -11.02 -2.46 2.35
N TYR A 127 -9.86 -1.80 2.48
CA TYR A 127 -9.67 -0.51 1.81
C TYR A 127 -9.69 -0.70 0.28
N ILE A 128 -10.55 0.05 -0.39
CA ILE A 128 -10.70 -0.02 -1.85
C ILE A 128 -10.16 1.21 -2.55
N GLY A 129 -10.21 2.38 -1.91
CA GLY A 129 -9.76 3.61 -2.56
C GLY A 129 -10.36 4.89 -2.00
N ILE A 130 -10.43 5.91 -2.86
CA ILE A 130 -11.04 7.21 -2.54
C ILE A 130 -12.23 7.52 -3.46
N ALA A 131 -13.25 8.18 -2.94
CA ALA A 131 -14.34 8.71 -3.76
C ALA A 131 -13.82 9.85 -4.66
N VAL A 132 -14.10 9.81 -5.96
CA VAL A 132 -13.65 10.86 -6.91
C VAL A 132 -14.67 11.96 -7.13
N GLU A 133 -15.84 11.84 -6.53
CA GLU A 133 -16.90 12.85 -6.54
C GLU A 133 -17.79 12.65 -5.31
N ALA A 134 -18.58 13.67 -5.00
CA ALA A 134 -19.58 13.53 -3.94
C ALA A 134 -20.68 12.55 -4.38
N LYS A 135 -21.07 11.69 -3.47
CA LYS A 135 -22.15 10.73 -3.64
C LYS A 135 -23.28 11.08 -2.68
N ALA A 136 -24.50 11.24 -3.19
CA ALA A 136 -25.68 11.42 -2.34
C ALA A 136 -25.98 10.17 -1.52
N GLU A 137 -26.58 10.33 -0.34
CA GLU A 137 -26.86 9.24 0.60
C GLU A 137 -27.64 8.09 -0.04
N SER A 138 -28.69 8.40 -0.80
CA SER A 138 -29.57 7.42 -1.44
C SER A 138 -29.06 6.89 -2.79
N ALA A 139 -27.92 7.37 -3.30
CA ALA A 139 -27.39 6.87 -4.56
C ALA A 139 -26.87 5.42 -4.38
N ALA A 140 -27.20 4.54 -5.33
CA ALA A 140 -26.80 3.14 -5.25
C ALA A 140 -25.38 2.86 -5.79
N THR A 141 -24.76 3.85 -6.45
CA THR A 141 -23.42 3.73 -7.02
C THR A 141 -22.52 4.88 -6.59
N ALA A 142 -21.22 4.66 -6.59
CA ALA A 142 -20.20 5.67 -6.37
C ALA A 142 -18.99 5.43 -7.28
N LYS A 143 -18.34 6.51 -7.73
CA LYS A 143 -17.08 6.43 -8.47
C LYS A 143 -15.90 6.44 -7.50
N ILE A 144 -15.07 5.40 -7.56
CA ILE A 144 -13.97 5.17 -6.63
C ILE A 144 -12.67 5.03 -7.42
N LYS A 145 -11.64 5.77 -7.00
CA LYS A 145 -10.26 5.62 -7.45
C LYS A 145 -9.55 4.58 -6.57
N LEU A 146 -9.15 3.46 -7.19
CA LEU A 146 -8.30 2.43 -6.58
C LEU A 146 -6.89 2.94 -6.25
#